data_AF-A0A1S8DJF6-F1
#
_entry.id   AF-A0A1S8DJF6-F1
#
_cell.length_a   1.000
_cell.length_b   1.000
_cell.length_c   1.000
_cell.angle_alpha   90.00
_cell.angle_beta   90.00
_cell.angle_gamma   90.00
#
_symmetry.space_group_name_H-M   'P 1'
#
loop_
_entity.id
_entity.type
_entity.pdbx_description
1 polymer ?
#
loop_
_entity_poly.entity_id
_entity_poly.type
_entity_poly.pdbx_seq_one_letter_code
_entity_poly.pdbx_strand_id
1 'polypeptide(L)' 'MTASGRQPSPCVRKCCLDGELCMGCGRVMSEILEWGRASDARQREIIEAAARRRAARQGG' A
#
# COMPACT_ATOMS: atom_id res chain seq x y z
N MET A 1 5.59 2.43 -23.25
CA MET A 1 6.31 1.76 -22.14
C MET A 1 6.22 2.69 -20.93
N THR A 2 5.05 2.75 -20.31
CA THR A 2 4.74 3.77 -19.31
C THR A 2 5.26 3.30 -17.96
N ALA A 3 6.05 4.17 -17.32
CA ALA A 3 6.87 3.88 -16.15
C ALA A 3 6.11 3.09 -15.08
N SER A 4 6.55 1.85 -14.86
CA SER A 4 6.31 1.12 -13.62
C SER A 4 6.77 2.04 -12.49
N GLY A 5 5.85 2.52 -11.65
CA GLY A 5 6.20 3.44 -10.57
C GLY A 5 7.39 2.89 -9.78
N ARG A 6 8.37 3.78 -9.49
CA ARG A 6 9.75 3.41 -9.18
C ARG A 6 9.89 2.70 -7.83
N GLN A 7 8.87 2.74 -6.98
CA GLN A 7 8.97 2.26 -5.60
C GLN A 7 8.50 0.82 -5.43
N PRO A 8 9.15 0.04 -4.55
CA PRO A 8 8.76 -1.33 -4.31
C PRO A 8 7.35 -1.37 -3.70
N SER A 9 6.46 -2.15 -4.31
CA SER A 9 5.11 -2.32 -3.78
C SER A 9 5.18 -3.00 -2.39
N PRO A 10 4.52 -2.46 -1.35
CA PRO A 10 4.50 -3.07 -0.02
C PRO A 10 3.56 -4.29 0.05
N CYS A 11 3.15 -4.85 -1.11
CA CYS A 11 2.27 -5.99 -1.21
C CYS A 11 2.99 -7.28 -0.81
N VAL A 12 2.53 -7.91 0.28
CA VAL A 12 3.04 -9.21 0.76
C VAL A 12 2.37 -10.43 0.11
N ARG A 13 1.57 -10.21 -0.94
CA ARG A 13 0.75 -11.24 -1.63
C ARG A 13 -0.18 -12.07 -0.73
N LYS A 14 -0.42 -11.64 0.50
CA LYS A 14 -1.42 -12.17 1.43
C LYS A 14 -2.55 -11.16 1.57
N CYS A 15 -3.33 -10.98 0.50
CA CYS A 15 -4.39 -9.98 0.48
C CYS A 15 -5.57 -10.44 1.33
N CYS A 16 -5.97 -9.64 2.31
CA CYS A 16 -7.16 -9.85 3.13
C CYS A 16 -7.78 -8.47 3.36
N LEU A 17 -8.83 -8.15 2.63
CA LEU A 17 -9.49 -6.84 2.69
C LEU A 17 -10.55 -6.86 3.78
N ASP A 18 -10.44 -5.93 4.71
CA ASP A 18 -11.46 -5.60 5.69
C ASP A 18 -12.07 -4.25 5.29
N GLY A 19 -13.23 -4.31 4.63
CA GLY A 19 -13.82 -3.18 3.92
C GLY A 19 -12.88 -2.65 2.84
N GLU A 20 -12.31 -1.48 3.09
CA GLU A 20 -11.39 -0.82 2.17
C GLU A 20 -9.91 -1.00 2.52
N LEU A 21 -9.56 -1.66 3.63
CA LEU A 21 -8.17 -1.79 4.04
C LEU A 21 -7.66 -3.22 3.89
N CYS A 22 -6.53 -3.39 3.22
CA CYS A 22 -5.83 -4.66 3.17
C CYS A 22 -5.07 -4.91 4.49
N MET A 23 -5.51 -5.90 5.24
CA MET A 23 -4.91 -6.39 6.49
C MET A 23 -3.51 -6.98 6.29
N GLY A 24 -3.20 -7.48 5.10
CA GLY A 24 -1.88 -8.06 4.82
C GLY A 24 -0.79 -7.02 4.61
N CYS A 25 -1.02 -6.07 3.70
CA CYS A 25 -0.04 -5.04 3.36
C CYS A 25 -0.26 -3.68 4.03
N GLY A 26 -1.42 -3.44 4.64
CA GLY A 26 -1.77 -2.17 5.29
C GLY A 26 -2.23 -1.06 4.34
N ARG A 27 -2.41 -1.34 3.04
CA ARG A 27 -2.86 -0.36 2.04
C ARG A 27 -4.37 -0.29 1.98
N VAL A 28 -4.94 0.87 1.69
CA VAL A 28 -6.37 1.00 1.38
C VAL A 28 -6.66 0.76 -0.11
N MET A 29 -7.91 0.46 -0.45
CA MET A 29 -8.36 0.14 -1.80
C MET A 29 -8.08 1.29 -2.76
N SER A 30 -8.35 2.53 -2.35
CA SER A 30 -8.01 3.74 -3.13
C SER A 30 -6.52 3.81 -3.46
N GLU A 31 -5.65 3.51 -2.49
CA GLU A 31 -4.19 3.46 -2.65
C GLU A 31 -3.74 2.34 -3.59
N ILE A 32 -4.45 1.20 -3.61
CA ILE A 32 -4.17 0.07 -4.50
C ILE A 32 -4.55 0.44 -5.94
N LEU A 33 -5.72 1.07 -6.13
CA LEU A 33 -6.20 1.53 -7.43
C LEU A 33 -5.35 2.68 -8.00
N GLU A 34 -4.91 3.61 -7.16
CA GLU A 34 -4.05 4.72 -7.61
C GLU A 34 -2.59 4.31 -7.81
N TRP A 35 -2.12 3.17 -7.29
CA TRP A 35 -0.70 2.80 -7.28
C TRP A 35 -0.02 2.86 -8.65
N GLY A 36 -0.71 2.35 -9.69
CA GLY A 36 -0.19 2.30 -11.05
C GLY A 36 -0.09 3.67 -11.74
N ARG A 37 -0.81 4.67 -11.21
CA ARG A 37 -0.82 6.06 -11.68
C ARG A 37 -0.18 7.03 -10.69
N ALA A 38 0.26 6.55 -9.53
CA ALA A 38 0.85 7.36 -8.48
C ALA A 38 2.28 7.77 -8.86
N SER A 39 2.65 9.01 -8.52
CA SER A 39 4.02 9.50 -8.62
C SER A 39 4.93 8.82 -7.59
N ASP A 40 6.24 8.88 -7.78
CA ASP A 40 7.20 8.27 -6.84
C ASP A 40 7.06 8.81 -5.41
N ALA A 41 6.78 10.10 -5.26
CA ALA A 41 6.50 10.72 -3.96
C ALA A 41 5.24 10.13 -3.33
N ARG A 42 4.15 10.03 -4.11
CA ARG A 42 2.90 9.44 -3.65
C ARG A 42 3.04 7.97 -3.29
N GLN A 43 3.80 7.21 -4.08
CA GLN A 43 4.10 5.82 -3.77
C GLN A 43 4.83 5.66 -2.43
N ARG A 44 5.79 6.54 -2.12
CA ARG A 44 6.47 6.56 -0.81
C ARG A 44 5.49 6.84 0.33
N GLU A 45 4.63 7.85 0.20
CA GLU A 45 3.61 8.16 1.20
C GLU A 45 2.72 6.94 1.49
N ILE A 46 2.29 6.25 0.43
CA ILE A 46 1.46 5.04 0.57
C ILE A 46 2.23 3.93 1.30
N ILE A 47 3.51 3.72 0.98
CA ILE A 47 4.35 2.72 1.66
C ILE A 47 4.45 3.05 3.16
N GLU A 48 4.76 4.30 3.51
CA GLU A 48 4.88 4.72 4.89
C GLU A 48 3.55 4.64 5.65
N ALA A 49 2.46 5.08 5.03
CA ALA A 49 1.13 5.00 5.61
C ALA A 49 0.71 3.54 5.85
N ALA A 50 0.96 2.67 4.86
CA ALA A 50 0.67 1.24 4.98
C ALA A 50 1.51 0.57 6.07
N ALA A 51 2.80 0.90 6.17
CA ALA A 51 3.67 0.44 7.26
C ALA A 51 3.16 0.91 8.63
N ARG A 52 2.77 2.18 8.78
CA ARG A 52 2.18 2.72 10.01
C ARG A 52 0.90 1.99 10.40
N ARG A 53 -0.05 1.82 9.46
CA ARG A 53 -1.31 1.08 9.71
C ARG A 53 -1.06 -0.37 10.10
N ARG A 54 -0.09 -1.01 9.45
CA ARG A 54 0.31 -2.38 9.75
C ARG A 54 0.97 -2.50 11.12
N ALA A 55 1.85 -1.57 11.48
CA ALA A 55 2.48 -1.52 12.81
C ALA A 55 1.45 -1.30 13.93
N ALA A 56 0.52 -0.36 13.73
CA ALA A 56 -0.58 -0.11 14.68
C ALA A 56 -1.50 -1.32 14.90
N ARG A 57 -1.53 -2.28 13.96
CA ARG A 57 -2.35 -3.51 14.06
C ARG A 57 -1.57 -4.73 14.54
N GLN A 58 -0.28 -4.83 14.22
CA GLN A 58 0.58 -5.96 14.62
C GLN A 58 1.24 -5.77 16.00
N GLY A 59 1.11 -4.59 16.63
CA GLY A 59 1.65 -4.29 17.96
C GLY A 59 0.73 -4.67 19.12
N GLY A 60 0.10 -5.85 19.07
CA GLY A 60 -0.68 -6.44 20.16
C GLY A 60 0.01 -7.66 20.74
#